data_AF-A0A1Y4CP04-F1
#
_entry.id   AF-A0A1Y4CP04-F1
#
_cell.length_a   1.000
_cell.length_b   1.000
_cell.length_c   1.000
_cell.angle_alpha   90.00
_cell.angle_beta   90.00
_cell.angle_gamma   90.00
#
_symmetry.space_group_name_H-M   'P 1'
#
loop_
_entity.id
_entity.type
_entity.pdbx_description
1 polymer ?
#
loop_
_entity_poly.entity_id
_entity_poly.type
_entity_poly.pdbx_seq_one_letter_code
_entity_poly.pdbx_strand_id
1 'polypeptide(L)' 'MDSAAQLLRESEMRVADIGAAVGYDSPSKFSAAFKSVWGVCPADYRRTLQ' A
#
# COMPACT_ATOMS: atom_id res chain seq x y z
N MET A 1 -6.09 -2.57 6.66
CA MET A 1 -5.16 -2.79 5.54
C MET A 1 -5.88 -2.99 4.22
N ASP A 2 -7.11 -3.50 4.26
CA ASP A 2 -7.97 -3.70 3.09
C ASP A 2 -8.21 -2.43 2.30
N SER A 3 -8.46 -1.29 2.96
CA SER A 3 -8.60 0.02 2.28
C SER A 3 -7.35 0.42 1.50
N ALA A 4 -6.15 0.11 2.01
CA ALA A 4 -4.90 0.39 1.29
C ALA A 4 -4.76 -0.49 0.04
N ALA A 5 -5.13 -1.78 0.16
CA ALA A 5 -5.12 -2.71 -0.97
C ALA A 5 -6.17 -2.34 -2.03
N GLN A 6 -7.33 -1.82 -1.61
CA GLN A 6 -8.34 -1.27 -2.50
C GLN A 6 -7.82 -0.03 -3.24
N LEU A 7 -7.24 0.94 -2.53
CA LEU A 7 -6.63 2.13 -3.14
C LEU A 7 -5.50 1.78 -4.12
N LEU A 8 -4.69 0.76 -3.82
CA LEU A 8 -3.64 0.29 -4.73
C LEU A 8 -4.19 -0.32 -6.03
N ARG A 9 -5.42 -0.84 -6.02
CA ARG A 9 -6.09 -1.47 -7.16
C ARG A 9 -6.93 -0.48 -7.96
N GLU A 10 -7.67 0.39 -7.27
CA GLU A 10 -8.67 1.28 -7.86
C GLU A 10 -8.11 2.67 -8.19
N SER A 11 -6.95 3.03 -7.65
CA SER A 11 -6.35 4.35 -7.86
C SER A 11 -4.95 4.29 -8.44
N GLU A 12 -4.56 5.38 -9.09
CA GLU A 12 -3.19 5.56 -9.55
C GLU A 12 -2.28 6.22 -8.50
N MET A 13 -2.78 6.50 -7.30
CA MET A 13 -2.07 7.21 -6.23
C MET A 13 -0.73 6.56 -5.91
N ARG A 14 0.27 7.38 -5.56
CA ARG A 14 1.57 6.83 -5.18
C ARG A 14 1.43 6.06 -3.87
N VAL A 15 2.22 5.00 -3.73
CA VAL A 15 2.25 4.15 -2.53
C VAL A 15 2.45 4.97 -1.25
N ALA A 16 3.25 6.04 -1.31
CA ALA A 16 3.46 6.96 -0.20
C ALA A 16 2.20 7.73 0.19
N ASP A 17 1.44 8.23 -0.80
CA ASP A 17 0.20 8.96 -0.60
C ASP A 17 -0.90 8.05 -0.03
N ILE A 18 -0.96 6.80 -0.49
CA ILE A 18 -1.87 5.78 0.07
C ILE A 18 -1.51 5.50 1.53
N GLY A 19 -0.22 5.37 1.85
CA GLY A 19 0.25 5.22 3.23
C GLY A 19 -0.22 6.36 4.13
N ALA A 20 -0.07 7.61 3.67
CA ALA A 20 -0.55 8.79 4.40
C ALA A 20 -2.08 8.78 4.54
N ALA A 21 -2.82 8.45 3.48
CA ALA A 21 -4.28 8.41 3.49
C ALA A 21 -4.87 7.36 4.44
N VAL A 22 -4.14 6.27 4.71
CA VAL A 22 -4.56 5.23 5.65
C VAL A 22 -3.94 5.39 7.05
N GLY A 23 -3.31 6.54 7.34
CA GLY A 23 -2.86 6.93 8.68
C GLY A 23 -1.42 6.60 9.04
N TYR A 24 -0.54 6.38 8.05
CA TYR A 24 0.89 6.18 8.30
C TYR A 24 1.71 7.45 8.01
N ASP A 25 2.49 7.90 9.00
CA ASP A 25 3.40 9.05 8.84
C ASP A 25 4.62 8.76 7.96
N SER A 26 4.90 7.48 7.68
CA SER A 26 6.07 7.07 6.93
C SER A 26 5.74 5.97 5.93
N PRO A 27 6.12 6.12 4.64
CA PRO A 27 5.96 5.10 3.62
C PRO A 27 6.64 3.76 3.97
N SER A 28 7.74 3.81 4.73
CA SER A 28 8.47 2.62 5.16
C SER A 28 7.68 1.84 6.22
N LYS A 29 7.07 2.52 7.20
CA LYS A 29 6.20 1.89 8.20
C LYS A 29 4.98 1.26 7.53
N PHE A 30 4.37 2.00 6.60
CA PHE A 30 3.26 1.48 5.80
C PHE A 30 3.67 0.23 5.01
N SER A 31 4.78 0.28 4.28
CA SER A 31 5.23 -0.87 3.47
C SER A 31 5.55 -2.09 4.31
N ALA A 32 6.18 -1.93 5.48
CA ALA A 32 6.44 -3.02 6.41
C ALA A 32 5.14 -3.63 6.96
N ALA A 33 4.20 -2.80 7.39
CA ALA A 33 2.91 -3.26 7.91
C ALA A 33 2.07 -3.94 6.81
N PHE A 34 2.03 -3.37 5.61
CA PHE A 34 1.34 -3.95 4.46
C PHE A 34 1.92 -5.31 4.09
N LYS A 35 3.26 -5.42 4.02
CA LYS A 35 3.95 -6.69 3.78
C LYS A 35 3.68 -7.71 4.88
N SER A 36 3.58 -7.28 6.14
CA SER A 36 3.25 -8.20 7.24
C SER A 36 1.85 -8.81 7.11
N VAL A 37 0.90 -8.10 6.48
CA VAL A 37 -0.48 -8.57 6.30
C VAL A 37 -0.66 -9.33 4.99
N TRP A 38 -0.08 -8.84 3.89
CA TRP A 38 -0.29 -9.37 2.54
C TRP A 38 0.87 -10.23 2.01
N GLY A 39 1.98 -10.34 2.75
CA GLY A 39 3.18 -11.09 2.36
C GLY A 39 4.08 -10.39 1.35
N VAL A 40 3.58 -9.36 0.65
CA VAL A 40 4.28 -8.61 -0.40
C VAL A 40 4.25 -7.11 -0.13
N CYS A 41 5.24 -6.37 -0.63
CA CYS A 41 5.25 -4.91 -0.51
C CYS A 41 4.12 -4.29 -1.36
N PRO A 42 3.57 -3.13 -0.97
CA PRO A 42 2.46 -2.50 -1.69
C PRO A 42 2.80 -2.12 -3.14
N ALA A 43 4.07 -1.79 -3.43
CA ALA A 43 4.54 -1.55 -4.80
C ALA A 43 4.52 -2.82 -5.66
N ASP A 44 4.98 -3.95 -5.10
CA ASP A 44 4.95 -5.25 -5.79
C ASP A 44 3.52 -5.74 -5.97
N TYR A 45 2.69 -5.58 -4.94
CA TYR A 45 1.26 -5.87 -5.00
C TYR A 45 0.57 -5.13 -6.16
N ARG A 46 0.88 -3.83 -6.33
CA ARG A 46 0.35 -3.06 -7.46
C ARG A 46 0.88 -3.54 -8.80
N ARG A 47 2.15 -3.95 -8.88
CA ARG A 47 2.72 -4.52 -10.11
C ARG A 47 2.06 -5.85 -10.50
N THR A 48 1.61 -6.67 -9.54
CA THR A 48 0.88 -7.92 -9.87
C THR A 48 -0.53 -7.70 -10.41
N LEU A 49 -1.06 -6.47 -10.32
CA LEU A 49 -2.40 -6.11 -10.80
C LEU A 49 -2.37 -5.43 -12.19
N GLN A 50 -1.18 -5.15 -12.74
CA GLN A 50 -0.97 -4.63 -14.09
C GLN A 50 -0.57 -5.76 -15.03
#